data_AF-A0A1H2GIZ0-F1
#
_entry.id   AF-A0A1H2GIZ0-F1
#
_cell.length_a   1.000
_cell.length_b   1.000
_cell.length_c   1.000
_cell.angle_alpha   90.00
_cell.angle_beta   90.00
_cell.angle_gamma   90.00
#
_symmetry.space_group_name_H-M   'P 1'
#
loop_
_entity.id
_entity.type
_entity.pdbx_description
1 polymer ?
#
loop_
_entity_poly.entity_id
_entity_poly.type
_entity_poly.pdbx_seq_one_letter_code
_entity_poly.pdbx_strand_id
1 'polypeptide(L)'
;MKTATRSEELSSRAHGQHSTDIVEPHSKITRVLAHLLAGASINRFEAERLGDHCLNSTIAVLANRHGLSLKRQPEKVPNRFGEPCRVIRYSLPVSEHQRARTALASLQRTALSNSEG
;
A
#
# COMPACT_ATOMS: atom_id res chain seq x y z
N MET A 1 -6.73 -37.34 -31.62
CA MET A 1 -7.81 -36.38 -31.32
C MET A 1 -8.62 -36.88 -30.13
N LYS A 2 -8.44 -36.29 -28.94
CA LYS A 2 -9.40 -36.31 -27.81
C LYS A 2 -9.19 -35.03 -27.01
N THR A 3 -10.20 -34.16 -27.00
CA THR A 3 -10.31 -32.96 -26.17
C THR A 3 -11.09 -33.29 -24.90
N ALA A 4 -10.68 -32.77 -23.73
CA ALA A 4 -11.60 -32.43 -22.63
C ALA A 4 -10.87 -31.71 -21.46
N THR A 5 -11.36 -30.51 -21.18
CA THR A 5 -11.72 -29.99 -19.85
C THR A 5 -10.63 -29.41 -18.92
N ARG A 6 -10.69 -28.08 -18.87
CA ARG A 6 -10.21 -27.09 -17.90
C ARG A 6 -10.70 -27.37 -16.46
N SER A 7 -9.78 -27.30 -15.49
CA SER A 7 -10.10 -26.92 -14.10
C SER A 7 -9.18 -25.77 -13.70
N GLU A 8 -9.79 -24.59 -13.61
CA GLU A 8 -9.29 -23.49 -12.80
C GLU A 8 -9.43 -23.82 -11.32
N GLU A 9 -8.80 -22.97 -10.51
CA GLU A 9 -9.13 -22.69 -9.12
C GLU A 9 -8.31 -23.42 -8.06
N LEU A 10 -7.12 -22.87 -7.77
CA LEU A 10 -6.72 -22.59 -6.40
C LEU A 10 -5.94 -21.27 -6.35
N SER A 11 -6.69 -20.21 -6.05
CA SER A 11 -6.18 -18.87 -5.75
C SER A 11 -5.39 -18.90 -4.44
N SER A 12 -4.08 -19.09 -4.52
CA SER A 12 -3.16 -19.00 -3.39
C SER A 12 -2.76 -17.54 -3.14
N ARG A 13 -3.66 -16.74 -2.56
CA ARG A 13 -3.28 -15.46 -1.94
C ARG A 13 -3.17 -15.62 -0.43
N ALA A 14 -2.23 -16.43 0.00
CA ALA A 14 -1.68 -16.35 1.35
C ALA A 14 -0.58 -15.29 1.36
N HIS A 15 -0.82 -14.14 2.00
CA HIS A 15 0.25 -13.20 2.31
C HIS A 15 0.09 -12.70 3.75
N GLY A 16 0.73 -13.45 4.65
CA GLY A 16 1.40 -13.00 5.87
C GLY A 16 0.62 -12.12 6.83
N GLN A 17 -0.02 -12.76 7.82
CA GLN A 17 -0.29 -12.17 9.12
C GLN A 17 0.96 -12.38 9.99
N HIS A 18 1.57 -11.30 10.47
CA HIS A 18 2.53 -11.36 11.59
C HIS A 18 2.08 -10.35 12.65
N SER A 19 1.70 -10.87 13.81
CA SER A 19 1.35 -10.14 15.02
C SER A 19 2.59 -9.88 15.87
N THR A 20 2.71 -8.68 16.43
CA THR A 20 3.35 -8.42 17.73
C THR A 20 2.75 -7.15 18.35
N ASP A 21 2.31 -7.29 19.60
CA ASP A 21 1.65 -6.30 20.44
C ASP A 21 2.46 -5.01 20.67
N ILE A 22 1.99 -3.91 20.08
CA ILE A 22 1.97 -2.54 20.62
C ILE A 22 0.72 -1.92 19.99
N VAL A 23 -0.08 -1.17 20.75
CA VAL A 23 -1.33 -0.54 20.28
C VAL A 23 -1.12 0.19 18.94
N GLU A 24 -1.43 -0.43 17.81
CA GLU A 24 -1.39 0.20 16.49
C GLU A 24 -2.70 -0.10 15.75
N PRO A 25 -3.77 0.67 15.98
CA PRO A 25 -5.02 0.57 15.21
C PRO A 25 -4.86 1.18 13.80
N HIS A 26 -3.69 1.03 13.18
CA HIS A 26 -3.37 1.53 11.85
C HIS A 26 -2.67 0.43 11.03
N SER A 27 -3.43 -0.17 10.12
CA SER A 27 -2.87 -1.09 9.12
C SER A 27 -1.75 -0.43 8.31
N LYS A 28 -0.87 -1.22 7.67
CA LYS A 28 0.18 -0.68 6.79
C LYS A 28 -0.36 0.29 5.72
N ILE A 29 -1.58 0.05 5.22
CA ILE A 29 -2.28 0.93 4.27
C ILE A 29 -2.59 2.29 4.92
N THR A 30 -3.07 2.27 6.16
CA THR A 30 -3.41 3.46 6.95
C THR A 30 -2.16 4.30 7.23
N ARG A 31 -1.03 3.66 7.61
CA ARG A 31 0.25 4.35 7.86
C ARG A 31 0.79 5.02 6.60
N VAL A 32 0.80 4.31 5.47
CA VAL A 32 1.24 4.87 4.18
C VAL A 32 0.32 6.03 3.74
N LEU A 33 -0.99 5.88 3.85
CA LEU A 33 -1.94 6.94 3.48
C LEU A 33 -1.80 8.18 4.37
N ALA A 34 -1.64 8.01 5.68
CA ALA A 34 -1.42 9.11 6.61
C ALA A 34 -0.11 9.86 6.30
N HIS A 35 0.97 9.12 5.99
CA HIS A 35 2.25 9.71 5.60
C HIS A 35 2.12 10.56 4.34
N LEU A 36 1.43 10.05 3.31
CA LEU A 36 1.18 10.79 2.07
C LEU A 36 0.28 12.02 2.29
N LEU A 37 -0.73 11.91 3.16
CA LEU A 37 -1.63 13.01 3.52
C LEU A 37 -0.93 14.15 4.27
N ALA A 38 0.15 13.86 4.99
CA ALA A 38 0.98 14.88 5.63
C ALA A 38 1.77 15.74 4.63
N GLY A 39 1.61 15.49 3.32
CA GLY A 39 2.32 16.19 2.24
C GLY A 39 3.68 15.56 1.90
N ALA A 40 4.04 14.46 2.55
CA ALA A 40 5.25 13.72 2.23
C ALA A 40 5.07 12.86 0.95
N SER A 41 6.20 12.43 0.41
CA SER A 41 6.29 11.50 -0.72
C SER A 41 7.14 10.31 -0.31
N ILE A 42 6.86 9.14 -0.87
CA ILE A 42 7.53 7.92 -0.45
C ILE A 42 7.89 7.01 -1.62
N ASN A 43 9.05 6.37 -1.54
CA ASN A 43 9.46 5.26 -2.41
C ASN A 43 9.52 3.93 -1.63
N ARG A 44 9.78 2.83 -2.33
CA ARG A 44 9.76 1.47 -1.75
C ARG A 44 10.75 1.25 -0.60
N PHE A 45 11.88 1.98 -0.57
CA PHE A 45 12.89 1.83 0.47
C PHE A 45 12.50 2.60 1.73
N GLU A 46 11.91 3.79 1.57
CA GLU A 46 11.37 4.58 2.67
C GLU A 46 10.14 3.91 3.30
N ALA A 47 9.30 3.25 2.49
CA ALA A 47 8.10 2.53 2.93
C ALA A 47 8.40 1.36 3.89
N GLU A 48 9.57 0.75 3.79
CA GLU A 48 10.00 -0.30 4.71
C GLU A 48 10.04 0.21 6.16
N ARG A 49 10.44 1.48 6.37
CA ARG A 49 10.45 2.11 7.71
C ARG A 49 9.03 2.32 8.27
N LEU A 50 8.02 2.32 7.41
CA LEU A 50 6.60 2.33 7.78
C LEU A 50 6.00 0.91 7.89
N GLY A 51 6.86 -0.12 7.85
CA GLY A 51 6.46 -1.53 7.87
C GLY A 51 5.70 -1.96 6.61
N ASP A 52 5.94 -1.32 5.46
CA ASP A 52 5.38 -1.75 4.17
C ASP A 52 6.47 -2.21 3.21
N HIS A 53 6.63 -3.52 3.09
CA HIS A 53 7.59 -4.15 2.18
C HIS A 53 7.12 -4.14 0.71
N CYS A 54 5.81 -3.92 0.47
CA CYS A 54 5.19 -4.06 -0.85
C CYS A 54 4.45 -2.77 -1.25
N LEU A 55 5.15 -1.63 -1.23
CA LEU A 55 4.57 -0.31 -1.52
C LEU A 55 3.71 -0.29 -2.78
N ASN A 56 4.17 -0.87 -3.89
CA ASN A 56 3.40 -0.88 -5.14
C ASN A 56 2.02 -1.53 -4.99
N SER A 57 1.92 -2.60 -4.20
CA SER A 57 0.65 -3.27 -3.89
C SER A 57 -0.24 -2.40 -3.01
N THR A 58 0.33 -1.72 -2.01
CA THR A 58 -0.38 -0.76 -1.16
C THR A 58 -0.94 0.41 -1.98
N ILE A 59 -0.13 0.99 -2.87
CA ILE A 59 -0.59 2.05 -3.79
C ILE A 59 -1.69 1.53 -4.71
N ALA A 60 -1.59 0.31 -5.23
CA ALA A 60 -2.64 -0.27 -6.05
C ALA A 60 -3.96 -0.44 -5.28
N VAL A 61 -3.90 -0.80 -3.99
CA VAL A 61 -5.09 -0.84 -3.12
C VAL A 61 -5.67 0.56 -2.92
N LEU A 62 -4.85 1.57 -2.62
CA LEU A 62 -5.28 2.96 -2.48
C LEU A 62 -5.95 3.50 -3.76
N ALA A 63 -5.38 3.19 -4.93
CA ALA A 63 -5.95 3.61 -6.20
C ALA A 63 -7.25 2.88 -6.54
N ASN A 64 -7.25 1.55 -6.48
CA ASN A 64 -8.35 0.73 -7.00
C ASN A 64 -9.52 0.59 -6.01
N ARG A 65 -9.24 0.47 -4.70
CA ARG A 65 -10.28 0.28 -3.68
C ARG A 65 -10.77 1.58 -3.06
N HIS A 66 -9.90 2.59 -2.99
CA HIS A 66 -10.23 3.88 -2.38
C HIS A 66 -10.32 5.03 -3.39
N GLY A 67 -10.14 4.75 -4.68
CA GLY A 67 -10.32 5.73 -5.76
C GLY A 67 -9.31 6.88 -5.75
N LEU A 68 -8.14 6.71 -5.12
CA LEU A 68 -7.16 7.78 -4.98
C LEU A 68 -6.25 7.88 -6.21
N SER A 69 -6.12 9.09 -6.75
CA SER A 69 -5.21 9.37 -7.87
C SER A 69 -3.83 9.80 -7.37
N LEU A 70 -2.92 8.84 -7.22
CA LEU A 70 -1.55 9.10 -6.76
C LEU A 70 -0.62 9.49 -7.90
N LYS A 71 0.23 10.50 -7.67
CA LYS A 71 1.29 10.89 -8.60
C LYS A 71 2.40 9.85 -8.57
N ARG A 72 2.92 9.50 -9.74
CA ARG A 72 4.00 8.53 -9.93
C ARG A 72 5.17 9.23 -10.61
N GLN A 73 6.32 9.29 -9.94
CA GLN A 73 7.53 9.90 -10.48
C GLN A 73 8.67 8.88 -10.49
N PRO A 74 9.24 8.55 -11.66
CA PRO A 74 10.45 7.74 -11.73
C PRO A 74 11.60 8.41 -10.98
N GLU A 75 12.30 7.62 -10.17
CA GLU A 75 13.46 8.04 -9.38
C GLU A 75 14.61 7.04 -9.58
N LYS A 76 15.85 7.52 -9.57
CA LYS A 76 17.05 6.69 -9.50
C LYS A 76 17.64 6.79 -8.09
N VAL A 77 17.71 5.66 -7.37
CA VAL A 77 18.28 5.56 -6.03
C VAL A 77 19.65 4.87 -6.13
N PRO A 78 20.74 5.46 -5.61
CA PRO A 78 22.05 4.82 -5.59
C PRO A 78 22.01 3.45 -4.92
N ASN A 79 22.76 2.49 -5.44
CA ASN A 79 22.98 1.21 -4.79
C ASN A 79 24.49 0.95 -4.62
N ARG A 80 24.83 -0.10 -3.89
CA ARG A 80 26.23 -0.46 -3.60
C ARG A 80 26.98 -1.08 -4.79
N PHE A 81 26.28 -1.48 -5.85
CA PHE A 81 26.81 -2.31 -6.94
C PHE A 81 26.94 -1.56 -8.27
N GLY A 82 27.10 -0.24 -8.22
CA GLY A 82 27.41 0.61 -9.38
C GLY A 82 26.18 1.33 -9.94
N GLU A 83 25.26 0.61 -10.58
CA GLU A 83 24.14 1.24 -11.29
C GLU A 83 22.96 1.60 -10.36
N PRO A 84 22.46 2.84 -10.36
CA PRO A 84 21.31 3.23 -9.56
C PRO A 84 20.06 2.37 -9.84
N CYS A 85 19.39 1.95 -8.77
CA CYS A 85 18.11 1.27 -8.86
C CYS A 85 17.02 2.26 -9.29
N ARG A 86 16.21 1.90 -10.29
CA ARG A 86 15.03 2.68 -10.67
C ARG A 86 13.86 2.31 -9.78
N VAL A 87 13.28 3.30 -9.11
CA VAL A 87 12.08 3.15 -8.28
C VAL A 87 11.04 4.19 -8.69
N ILE A 88 9.83 4.06 -8.16
CA ILE A 88 8.77 5.06 -8.30
C ILE A 88 8.60 5.75 -6.95
N ARG A 89 8.69 7.08 -6.97
CA ARG A 89 8.25 7.93 -5.86
C ARG A 89 6.78 8.24 -6.04
N TYR A 90 6.03 8.03 -4.96
CA TYR A 90 4.61 8.30 -4.88
C TYR A 90 4.37 9.55 -4.03
N SER A 91 3.45 10.39 -4.48
CA SER A 91 2.95 11.52 -3.69
C SER A 91 1.45 11.67 -3.90
N LEU A 92 0.77 12.27 -2.92
CA LEU A 92 -0.64 12.58 -3.03
C LEU A 92 -0.82 14.03 -3.53
N PRO A 93 -1.50 14.26 -4.66
CA PRO A 93 -1.85 15.61 -5.09
C PRO A 93 -2.82 16.26 -4.10
N VAL A 94 -2.73 17.58 -3.93
CA VAL A 94 -3.62 18.36 -3.04
C VAL A 94 -5.09 18.16 -3.38
N SER A 95 -5.42 18.00 -4.67
CA SER A 95 -6.78 17.71 -5.16
C SER A 95 -7.38 16.43 -4.58
N GLU A 96 -6.55 15.47 -4.17
CA GLU A 96 -6.98 14.18 -3.62
C GLU A 96 -7.03 14.16 -2.09
N HIS A 97 -6.61 15.23 -1.40
CA HIS A 97 -6.54 15.26 0.07
C HIS A 97 -7.90 15.00 0.73
N GLN A 98 -8.97 15.54 0.18
CA GLN A 98 -10.31 15.34 0.74
C GLN A 98 -10.75 13.87 0.65
N ARG A 99 -10.57 13.24 -0.52
CA ARG A 99 -10.86 11.81 -0.72
C ARG A 99 -9.99 10.94 0.18
N ALA A 100 -8.70 11.25 0.28
CA ALA A 100 -7.77 10.53 1.13
C ALA A 100 -8.14 10.61 2.62
N ARG A 101 -8.58 11.76 3.12
CA ARG A 101 -9.09 11.89 4.51
C ARG A 101 -10.32 11.01 4.75
N THR A 102 -11.27 11.01 3.81
CA THR A 102 -12.46 10.14 3.90
C THR A 102 -12.09 8.66 3.88
N ALA A 103 -11.15 8.26 3.02
CA ALA A 103 -10.64 6.91 2.95
C ALA A 103 -9.94 6.51 4.26
N LEU A 104 -9.09 7.39 4.81
CA LEU A 104 -8.38 7.17 6.07
C LEU A 104 -9.35 6.96 7.24
N ALA A 105 -10.35 7.85 7.39
CA ALA A 105 -11.36 7.72 8.43
C ALA A 105 -12.15 6.41 8.30
N SER A 106 -12.43 5.96 7.06
CA SER A 106 -13.13 4.71 6.82
C SER A 106 -12.29 3.50 7.19
N LEU A 107 -11.00 3.49 6.84
CA LEU A 107 -10.05 2.45 7.23
C LEU A 107 -9.89 2.35 8.75
N GLN A 108 -9.85 3.49 9.45
CA GLN A 108 -9.74 3.53 10.92
C GLN A 108 -11.01 2.99 11.60
N ARG A 109 -12.21 3.33 11.09
CA ARG A 109 -13.47 2.76 11.61
C ARG A 109 -13.55 1.24 11.46
N THR A 110 -13.12 0.72 10.31
CA THR A 110 -13.08 -0.74 10.08
C THR A 110 -12.06 -1.43 11.00
N ALA A 111 -10.96 -0.77 11.34
CA ALA A 111 -9.99 -1.34 12.28
C ALA A 111 -10.57 -1.47 13.69
N LEU A 112 -11.32 -0.46 14.15
CA LEU A 112 -11.98 -0.46 15.47
C LEU A 112 -13.07 -1.53 15.56
N SER A 113 -13.87 -1.72 14.51
CA SER A 113 -14.92 -2.76 14.52
C SER A 113 -14.37 -4.18 14.57
N ASN A 114 -13.14 -4.40 14.09
CA ASN A 114 -12.51 -5.72 14.04
C ASN A 114 -11.71 -6.06 15.32
N SER A 115 -11.53 -5.11 16.23
CA SER A 115 -10.84 -5.33 17.51
C SER A 115 -11.77 -5.69 18.68
N GLU A 116 -13.09 -5.56 18.49
CA GLU A 116 -14.11 -5.79 19.54
C GLU A 116 -14.79 -7.17 19.46
N GLY A 117 -14.41 -8.04 18.52
CA GLY A 117 -14.95 -9.39 18.33
C GLY A 117 -13.87 -10.46 18.31
#